data_AF-A0A9R0AT53-F1
#
_entry.id   AF-A0A9R0AT53-F1
#
_cell.length_a   1.000
_cell.length_b   1.000
_cell.length_c   1.000
_cell.angle_alpha   90.00
_cell.angle_beta   90.00
_cell.angle_gamma   90.00
#
_symmetry.space_group_name_H-M   'P 1'
#
loop_
_entity.id
_entity.type
_entity.pdbx_description
1 polymer ?
#
loop_
_entity_poly.entity_id
_entity_poly.type
_entity_poly.pdbx_seq_one_letter_code
_entity_poly.pdbx_strand_id
1 'polypeptide(L)'
;MHNNEVLKNGSGSLKVKRKAKGDVKNYEYCIHCKGMFLRTELWRHMKRCSDEHGDSERHGRKRVIGLAALVKSACSSTEDGVLKMLSRMHDDEISDVVRNDFSLLRFAESLYSKHGHDASKHDYIRQKTRQLGRFLQSLQRKSSIQTLEDAIIPSNFMKVIEAVKETAGFDKDNNSYKIPSLALKIGHSLLKVSDIIRCHALMAGNEDLIKSSEAFQKLYQAKWSEYISHCAPSTISDLKYNKPDSLPLTEDIQKLHKHLDKRAELANAELKKEATVQNYSSLANTTLTKIVLFNRRCMGEVSKMKLRNFLERDHSNTHEGMGLSEYEQKLCNYFERVELKEKRGRKVAVLLTPEMSTALKLMIAKRKECGVPDENQYLFAVPHCLTYY
;
A
#
# COMPACT_ATOMS: atom_id res chain seq x y z
N MET A 1 33.00 22.79 -15.18
CA MET A 1 31.90 23.37 -14.38
C MET A 1 31.33 24.69 -14.92
N HIS A 2 31.80 25.20 -16.08
CA HIS A 2 31.29 26.42 -16.74
C HIS A 2 29.77 26.51 -16.93
N ASN A 3 29.13 25.49 -17.50
CA ASN A 3 27.70 25.54 -17.83
C ASN A 3 26.78 25.52 -16.58
N ASN A 4 27.23 24.93 -15.47
CA ASN A 4 26.48 24.94 -14.21
C ASN A 4 26.50 26.32 -13.56
N GLU A 5 27.61 27.04 -13.67
CA GLU A 5 27.73 28.43 -13.20
C GLU A 5 26.86 29.36 -14.05
N VAL A 6 26.87 29.20 -15.38
CA VAL A 6 25.99 29.97 -16.28
C VAL A 6 24.50 29.71 -16.01
N LEU A 7 24.12 28.46 -15.74
CA LEU A 7 22.73 28.10 -15.38
C LEU A 7 22.31 28.66 -14.01
N LYS A 8 23.21 28.71 -13.03
CA LYS A 8 22.93 29.28 -11.70
C LYS A 8 22.87 30.81 -11.72
N ASN A 9 23.76 31.45 -12.46
CA ASN A 9 23.91 32.90 -12.44
C ASN A 9 23.05 33.61 -13.50
N GLY A 10 22.34 32.86 -14.35
CA GLY A 10 21.46 33.40 -15.40
C GLY A 10 22.17 34.27 -16.45
N SER A 11 23.50 34.31 -16.44
CA SER A 11 24.34 35.20 -17.23
C SER A 11 25.52 34.43 -17.82
N GLY A 12 25.82 34.69 -19.09
CA GLY A 12 26.87 34.00 -19.86
C GLY A 12 26.34 33.03 -20.91
N SER A 13 27.23 32.57 -21.80
CA SER A 13 26.88 31.64 -22.88
C SER A 13 27.19 30.19 -22.50
N LEU A 14 26.22 29.30 -22.72
CA LEU A 14 26.42 27.86 -22.57
C LEU A 14 27.36 27.32 -23.65
N LYS A 15 28.32 26.49 -23.23
CA LYS A 15 29.14 25.65 -24.10
C LYS A 15 28.35 24.39 -24.46
N VAL A 16 27.68 24.40 -25.60
CA VAL A 16 26.85 23.30 -26.13
C VAL A 16 27.48 22.72 -27.40
N LYS A 17 27.32 21.42 -27.64
CA LYS A 17 27.87 20.76 -28.86
C LYS A 17 27.18 21.24 -30.15
N ARG A 18 25.93 21.71 -30.07
CA ARG A 18 25.20 22.42 -31.13
C ARG A 18 24.35 23.54 -30.52
N LYS A 19 24.48 24.76 -31.04
CA LYS A 19 23.63 25.89 -30.64
C LYS A 19 22.30 25.81 -31.37
N ALA A 20 21.19 25.79 -30.64
CA ALA A 20 19.86 26.10 -31.18
C ALA A 20 19.35 27.44 -30.63
N LYS A 21 18.49 28.12 -31.41
CA LYS A 21 17.76 29.31 -30.95
C LYS A 21 16.69 28.86 -29.95
N GLY A 22 16.98 28.90 -28.66
CA GLY A 22 16.03 28.51 -27.61
C GLY A 22 16.54 28.87 -26.22
N ASP A 23 15.61 28.96 -25.26
CA ASP A 23 15.90 29.30 -23.86
C ASP A 23 16.94 28.36 -23.23
N VAL A 24 17.84 28.92 -22.44
CA VAL A 24 18.95 28.27 -21.72
C VAL A 24 18.42 27.12 -20.85
N LYS A 25 17.18 27.24 -20.34
CA LYS A 25 16.47 26.23 -19.54
C LYS A 25 16.12 24.94 -20.29
N ASN A 26 16.22 24.92 -21.62
CA ASN A 26 15.86 23.77 -22.44
C ASN A 26 17.04 22.82 -22.72
N TYR A 27 18.21 23.08 -22.13
CA TYR A 27 19.40 22.26 -22.29
C TYR A 27 19.62 21.34 -21.08
N GLU A 28 20.11 20.13 -21.35
CA GLU A 28 20.34 19.09 -20.36
C GLU A 28 21.59 18.29 -20.70
N TYR A 29 22.22 17.68 -19.70
CA TYR A 29 23.46 16.92 -19.86
C TYR A 29 23.19 15.47 -20.27
N CYS A 30 24.00 14.95 -21.21
CA CYS A 30 24.11 13.51 -21.43
C CYS A 30 24.82 12.85 -20.26
N ILE A 31 24.26 11.74 -19.78
CA ILE A 31 24.82 11.00 -18.64
C ILE A 31 26.15 10.33 -18.96
N HIS A 32 26.37 9.94 -20.22
CA HIS A 32 27.56 9.24 -20.70
C HIS A 32 28.69 10.24 -21.03
N CYS A 33 28.52 11.08 -22.06
CA CYS A 33 29.59 11.99 -22.51
C CYS A 33 29.67 13.33 -21.76
N LYS A 34 28.77 13.60 -20.80
CA LYS A 34 28.64 14.88 -20.08
C LYS A 34 28.48 16.12 -20.98
N GLY A 35 28.14 15.94 -22.26
CA GLY A 35 27.83 17.03 -23.19
C GLY A 35 26.43 17.60 -22.95
N MET A 36 26.22 18.90 -23.19
CA MET A 36 24.90 19.53 -23.13
C MET A 36 24.19 19.52 -24.49
N PHE A 37 22.92 19.13 -24.46
CA PHE A 37 22.04 19.02 -25.62
C PHE A 37 20.66 19.58 -25.29
N LEU A 38 19.86 19.95 -26.30
CA LEU A 38 18.45 20.27 -26.04
C LEU A 38 17.71 19.04 -25.54
N ARG A 39 16.79 19.24 -24.59
CA ARG A 39 15.90 18.19 -24.05
C ARG A 39 15.21 17.37 -25.15
N THR A 40 14.76 18.02 -26.21
CA THR A 40 14.10 17.39 -27.36
C THR A 40 15.03 16.51 -28.20
N GLU A 41 16.35 16.73 -28.13
CA GLU A 41 17.35 16.05 -28.95
C GLU A 41 18.22 15.08 -28.16
N LEU A 42 18.22 15.17 -26.84
CA LEU A 42 19.08 14.39 -25.95
C LEU A 42 18.89 12.87 -26.15
N TRP A 43 17.65 12.41 -26.35
CA TRP A 43 17.35 11.00 -26.63
C TRP A 43 18.01 10.50 -27.94
N ARG A 44 18.09 11.35 -28.96
CA ARG A 44 18.67 11.02 -30.27
C ARG A 44 20.19 10.92 -30.17
N HIS A 45 20.77 11.78 -29.32
CA HIS A 45 22.18 11.70 -28.97
C HIS A 45 22.52 10.46 -28.14
N MET A 46 21.75 10.16 -27.08
CA MET A 46 22.01 9.00 -26.21
C MET A 46 22.06 7.70 -27.02
N LYS A 47 21.19 7.51 -28.03
CA LYS A 47 21.22 6.35 -28.95
C LYS A 47 22.52 6.16 -29.75
N ARG A 48 23.39 7.18 -29.83
CA ARG A 48 24.62 7.18 -30.64
C ARG A 48 25.80 7.71 -29.84
N CYS A 49 25.72 7.70 -28.50
CA CYS A 49 26.74 8.28 -27.65
C CYS A 49 27.96 7.34 -27.59
N SER A 50 29.11 7.82 -28.05
CA SER A 50 30.34 7.03 -28.13
C SER A 50 30.90 6.59 -26.77
N ASP A 51 30.49 7.25 -25.68
CA ASP A 51 30.97 7.02 -24.30
C ASP A 51 30.04 6.07 -23.49
N GLU A 52 29.24 5.21 -24.15
CA GLU A 52 28.43 4.19 -23.47
C GLU A 52 29.32 3.04 -22.95
N HIS A 53 29.57 3.01 -21.63
CA HIS A 53 30.17 1.87 -20.94
C HIS A 53 29.08 0.96 -20.37
N GLY A 54 28.89 -0.22 -20.99
CA GLY A 54 28.48 -1.48 -20.36
C GLY A 54 27.14 -1.57 -19.60
N ASP A 55 26.23 -2.35 -20.18
CA ASP A 55 25.10 -3.07 -19.58
C ASP A 55 23.83 -2.29 -19.17
N SER A 56 22.96 -2.07 -20.16
CA SER A 56 21.51 -2.07 -19.97
C SER A 56 20.83 -2.43 -21.28
N GLU A 57 20.13 -3.56 -21.27
CA GLU A 57 19.19 -3.97 -22.31
C GLU A 57 18.32 -2.79 -22.77
N ARG A 58 17.96 -2.83 -24.05
CA ARG A 58 17.17 -1.83 -24.79
C ARG A 58 15.82 -1.54 -24.12
N HIS A 59 15.80 -0.64 -23.13
CA HIS A 59 14.57 -0.24 -22.44
C HIS A 59 14.11 1.15 -22.89
N GLY A 60 12.84 1.21 -23.31
CA GLY A 60 12.25 2.33 -24.02
C GLY A 60 12.16 3.66 -23.25
N ARG A 61 11.80 4.68 -24.06
CA ARG A 61 11.71 6.15 -23.88
C ARG A 61 11.16 6.72 -22.55
N LYS A 62 10.67 5.90 -21.61
CA LYS A 62 9.89 6.38 -20.43
C LYS A 62 10.43 6.00 -19.05
N ARG A 63 11.31 4.99 -18.89
CA ARG A 63 11.74 4.54 -17.54
C ARG A 63 12.92 5.29 -16.92
N VAL A 64 13.74 5.99 -17.71
CA VAL A 64 14.97 6.62 -17.18
C VAL A 64 14.79 8.11 -16.83
N ILE A 65 13.71 8.75 -17.29
CA ILE A 65 13.48 10.19 -17.10
C ILE A 65 13.02 10.53 -15.66
N GLY A 66 12.35 9.60 -14.97
CA GLY A 66 11.76 9.87 -13.64
C GLY A 66 12.71 9.70 -12.44
N LEU A 67 13.76 8.88 -12.55
CA LEU A 67 14.60 8.54 -11.39
C LEU A 67 15.79 9.48 -11.18
N ALA A 68 16.33 10.10 -12.23
CA ALA A 68 17.53 10.93 -12.11
C ALA A 68 17.23 12.43 -11.89
N ALA A 69 16.11 12.94 -12.42
CA ALA A 69 15.73 14.35 -12.28
C ALA A 69 15.20 14.69 -10.87
N LEU A 70 14.62 13.71 -10.17
CA LEU A 70 14.02 13.91 -8.85
C LEU A 70 15.03 13.82 -7.69
N VAL A 71 16.26 13.37 -7.95
CA VAL A 71 17.30 13.13 -6.95
C VAL A 71 18.13 14.38 -6.62
N LYS A 72 17.92 15.52 -7.31
CA LYS A 72 18.86 16.65 -7.24
C LYS A 72 18.32 18.04 -6.92
N SER A 73 17.12 18.16 -6.35
CA SER A 73 16.62 19.47 -5.90
C SER A 73 16.16 19.43 -4.43
N ALA A 74 17.04 19.96 -3.57
CA ALA A 74 16.83 20.45 -2.20
C ALA A 74 16.15 19.51 -1.18
N CYS A 75 16.96 18.94 -0.29
CA CYS A 75 16.62 18.15 0.90
C CYS A 75 15.88 16.82 0.68
N SER A 76 16.48 15.75 1.20
CA SER A 76 16.01 14.35 1.27
C SER A 76 16.04 13.54 -0.03
N SER A 77 17.14 12.82 -0.19
CA SER A 77 17.19 11.54 -0.90
C SER A 77 15.98 10.70 -0.51
N THR A 78 14.98 10.58 -1.39
CA THR A 78 13.91 9.60 -1.21
C THR A 78 14.56 8.25 -0.98
N GLU A 79 14.29 7.62 0.16
CA GLU A 79 14.87 6.31 0.45
C GLU A 79 14.63 5.35 -0.72
N ASP A 80 15.68 4.64 -1.16
CA ASP A 80 15.61 3.68 -2.27
C ASP A 80 14.44 2.68 -2.10
N GLY A 81 14.13 2.34 -0.83
CA GLY A 81 12.99 1.52 -0.45
C GLY A 81 11.62 2.08 -0.86
N VAL A 82 11.40 3.40 -0.79
CA VAL A 82 10.15 4.04 -1.19
C VAL A 82 9.96 3.94 -2.70
N LEU A 83 11.01 4.24 -3.48
CA LEU A 83 10.97 4.15 -4.94
C LEU A 83 10.74 2.71 -5.40
N LYS A 84 11.44 1.75 -4.79
CA LYS A 84 11.25 0.31 -5.04
C LYS A 84 9.85 -0.17 -4.66
N MET A 85 9.25 0.38 -3.60
CA MET A 85 7.89 0.05 -3.18
C MET A 85 6.84 0.62 -4.15
N LEU A 86 7.06 1.85 -4.64
CA LEU A 86 6.18 2.54 -5.60
C LEU A 86 6.33 1.99 -7.02
N SER A 87 7.49 1.45 -7.42
CA SER A 87 7.70 0.87 -8.75
C SER A 87 6.81 -0.35 -9.02
N ARG A 88 6.30 -1.00 -7.97
CA ARG A 88 5.34 -2.11 -8.04
C ARG A 88 3.88 -1.65 -8.23
N MET A 89 3.61 -0.35 -8.31
CA MET A 89 2.27 0.13 -8.70
C MET A 89 1.99 -0.22 -10.16
N HIS A 90 0.70 -0.40 -10.49
CA HIS A 90 0.26 -0.52 -11.87
C HIS A 90 0.70 0.74 -12.66
N ASP A 91 1.21 0.52 -13.87
CA ASP A 91 1.74 1.58 -14.72
C ASP A 91 0.59 2.25 -15.50
N ASP A 92 0.03 3.27 -14.88
CA ASP A 92 -1.09 4.07 -15.42
C ASP A 92 -0.89 5.56 -15.16
N GLU A 93 -1.82 6.38 -15.66
CA GLU A 93 -1.79 7.83 -15.48
C GLU A 93 -1.70 8.24 -14.01
N ILE A 94 -2.29 7.47 -13.09
CA ILE A 94 -2.22 7.75 -11.65
C ILE A 94 -0.81 7.54 -11.13
N SER A 95 -0.13 6.49 -11.56
CA SER A 95 1.26 6.26 -11.19
C SER A 95 2.18 7.38 -11.70
N ASP A 96 1.88 7.97 -12.85
CA ASP A 96 2.61 9.14 -13.37
C ASP A 96 2.34 10.40 -12.55
N VAL A 97 1.10 10.67 -12.17
CA VAL A 97 0.77 11.78 -11.25
C VAL A 97 1.54 11.65 -9.93
N VAL A 98 1.57 10.43 -9.36
CA VAL A 98 2.30 10.16 -8.11
C VAL A 98 3.80 10.39 -8.25
N ARG A 99 4.41 10.00 -9.38
CA ARG A 99 5.86 10.14 -9.59
C ARG A 99 6.31 11.59 -9.80
N ASN A 100 5.40 12.45 -10.27
CA ASN A 100 5.73 13.83 -10.66
C ASN A 100 5.36 14.88 -9.60
N ASP A 101 4.61 14.53 -8.56
CA ASP A 101 4.26 15.46 -7.47
C ASP A 101 5.13 15.21 -6.22
N PHE A 102 5.88 16.23 -5.82
CA PHE A 102 6.81 16.15 -4.69
C PHE A 102 6.10 15.83 -3.37
N SER A 103 4.97 16.48 -3.09
CA SER A 103 4.20 16.31 -1.86
C SER A 103 3.59 14.91 -1.72
N LEU A 104 3.17 14.28 -2.83
CA LEU A 104 2.73 12.88 -2.88
C LEU A 104 3.86 11.91 -2.56
N LEU A 105 5.08 12.18 -3.05
CA LEU A 105 6.23 11.34 -2.74
C LEU A 105 6.63 11.45 -1.27
N ARG A 106 6.58 12.65 -0.69
CA ARG A 106 6.82 12.86 0.75
C ARG A 106 5.73 12.23 1.62
N PHE A 107 4.48 12.25 1.14
CA PHE A 107 3.40 11.51 1.78
C PHE A 107 3.65 9.99 1.80
N ALA A 108 4.08 9.43 0.66
CA ALA A 108 4.42 8.01 0.56
C ALA A 108 5.60 7.64 1.47
N GLU A 109 6.64 8.48 1.50
CA GLU A 109 7.78 8.32 2.39
C GLU A 109 7.37 8.37 3.86
N SER A 110 6.54 9.32 4.28
CA SER A 110 6.04 9.40 5.66
C SER A 110 5.29 8.14 6.11
N LEU A 111 4.54 7.50 5.20
CA LEU A 111 3.89 6.22 5.47
C LEU A 111 4.90 5.06 5.49
N TYR A 112 5.91 5.11 4.63
CA TYR A 112 6.97 4.12 4.56
C TYR A 112 7.88 4.16 5.79
N SER A 113 8.22 5.32 6.35
CA SER A 113 8.97 5.38 7.61
C SER A 113 8.23 4.67 8.77
N LYS A 114 6.90 4.67 8.75
CA LYS A 114 6.07 4.02 9.78
C LYS A 114 5.84 2.53 9.52
N HIS A 115 5.73 2.11 8.26
CA HIS A 115 5.23 0.78 7.89
C HIS A 115 6.11 0.02 6.89
N GLY A 116 7.19 0.63 6.42
CA GLY A 116 8.05 0.11 5.35
C GLY A 116 8.81 -1.15 5.72
N HIS A 117 9.08 -1.35 7.02
CA HIS A 117 9.67 -2.59 7.53
C HIS A 117 8.74 -3.81 7.39
N ASP A 118 7.41 -3.61 7.29
CA ASP A 118 6.43 -4.67 7.10
C ASP A 118 5.99 -4.71 5.63
N ALA A 119 6.53 -5.66 4.87
CA ALA A 119 6.18 -5.88 3.47
C ALA A 119 4.67 -6.04 3.23
N SER A 120 3.92 -6.57 4.21
CA SER A 120 2.47 -6.73 4.10
C SER A 120 1.69 -5.41 4.16
N LYS A 121 2.36 -4.30 4.51
CA LYS A 121 1.78 -2.95 4.52
C LYS A 121 2.12 -2.16 3.26
N HIS A 122 2.98 -2.67 2.39
CA HIS A 122 3.35 -1.95 1.17
C HIS A 122 2.15 -1.70 0.25
N ASP A 123 1.22 -2.65 0.16
CA ASP A 123 -0.03 -2.46 -0.59
C ASP A 123 -0.92 -1.36 0.02
N TYR A 124 -0.96 -1.28 1.35
CA TYR A 124 -1.67 -0.21 2.03
C TYR A 124 -1.09 1.17 1.68
N ILE A 125 0.25 1.29 1.65
CA ILE A 125 0.93 2.53 1.28
C ILE A 125 0.61 2.88 -0.17
N ARG A 126 0.82 1.94 -1.12
CA ARG A 126 0.48 2.14 -2.55
C ARG A 126 -0.97 2.57 -2.73
N GLN A 127 -1.90 1.93 -2.03
CA GLN A 127 -3.32 2.24 -2.12
C GLN A 127 -3.60 3.67 -1.65
N LYS A 128 -3.04 4.09 -0.52
CA LYS A 128 -3.19 5.45 0.02
C LYS A 128 -2.61 6.50 -0.93
N THR A 129 -1.40 6.28 -1.43
CA THR A 129 -0.76 7.18 -2.39
C THR A 129 -1.56 7.28 -3.69
N ARG A 130 -2.08 6.16 -4.21
CA ARG A 130 -2.94 6.15 -5.41
C ARG A 130 -4.32 6.77 -5.17
N GLN A 131 -4.88 6.74 -3.96
CA GLN A 131 -6.13 7.45 -3.64
C GLN A 131 -5.91 8.96 -3.78
N LEU A 132 -4.79 9.46 -3.25
CA LEU A 132 -4.46 10.87 -3.32
C LEU A 132 -4.00 11.30 -4.72
N GLY A 133 -3.32 10.42 -5.47
CA GLY A 133 -3.01 10.63 -6.88
C GLY A 133 -4.25 10.75 -7.77
N ARG A 134 -5.30 9.95 -7.54
CA ARG A 134 -6.59 10.11 -8.24
C ARG A 134 -7.26 11.45 -7.95
N PHE A 135 -7.20 11.87 -6.70
CA PHE A 135 -7.69 13.19 -6.30
C PHE A 135 -6.92 14.32 -7.01
N LEU A 136 -5.57 14.26 -7.03
CA LEU A 136 -4.76 15.26 -7.70
C LEU A 136 -5.02 15.28 -9.22
N GLN A 137 -5.19 14.11 -9.84
CA GLN A 137 -5.58 14.03 -11.25
C GLN A 137 -6.93 14.72 -11.51
N SER A 138 -7.91 14.54 -10.62
CA SER A 138 -9.21 15.21 -10.70
C SER A 138 -9.05 16.74 -10.65
N LEU A 139 -8.23 17.25 -9.73
CA LEU A 139 -7.90 18.67 -9.65
C LEU A 139 -7.24 19.21 -10.92
N GLN A 140 -6.26 18.50 -11.45
CA GLN A 140 -5.49 18.89 -12.64
C GLN A 140 -6.37 19.01 -13.89
N ARG A 141 -7.41 18.16 -14.00
CA ARG A 141 -8.34 18.18 -15.15
C ARG A 141 -9.31 19.35 -15.12
N LYS A 142 -9.66 19.88 -13.95
CA LYS A 142 -10.74 20.86 -13.78
C LYS A 142 -10.30 22.22 -13.26
N SER A 143 -9.02 22.38 -12.94
CA SER A 143 -8.51 23.61 -12.35
C SER A 143 -7.07 23.88 -12.78
N SER A 144 -6.59 25.07 -12.45
CA SER A 144 -5.19 25.46 -12.62
C SER A 144 -4.24 24.82 -11.61
N ILE A 145 -4.74 24.00 -10.68
CA ILE A 145 -3.98 23.41 -9.57
C ILE A 145 -3.23 22.19 -10.10
N GLN A 146 -1.89 22.23 -10.09
CA GLN A 146 -1.06 21.16 -10.66
C GLN A 146 -0.44 20.26 -9.60
N THR A 147 -0.23 20.77 -8.39
CA THR A 147 0.42 20.03 -7.30
C THR A 147 -0.45 19.96 -6.04
N LEU A 148 -0.12 19.05 -5.12
CA LEU A 148 -0.75 19.08 -3.80
C LEU A 148 -0.35 20.30 -2.97
N GLU A 149 0.81 20.90 -3.25
CA GLU A 149 1.22 22.16 -2.61
C GLU A 149 0.29 23.30 -3.02
N ASP A 150 -0.06 23.39 -4.31
CA ASP A 150 -1.06 24.35 -4.81
C ASP A 150 -2.45 24.08 -4.21
N ALA A 151 -2.79 22.80 -4.01
CA ALA A 151 -4.09 22.40 -3.49
C ALA A 151 -4.32 22.87 -2.06
N ILE A 152 -3.27 22.93 -1.23
CA ILE A 152 -3.40 23.39 0.16
C ILE A 152 -3.41 24.91 0.30
N ILE A 153 -3.36 25.68 -0.78
CA ILE A 153 -3.52 27.14 -0.70
C ILE A 153 -4.96 27.45 -0.28
N PRO A 154 -5.21 28.28 0.76
CA PRO A 154 -6.55 28.57 1.27
C PRO A 154 -7.57 29.03 0.22
N SER A 155 -7.14 29.85 -0.76
CA SER A 155 -8.00 30.32 -1.85
C SER A 155 -8.50 29.19 -2.77
N ASN A 156 -7.84 28.04 -2.76
CA ASN A 156 -8.22 26.86 -3.53
C ASN A 156 -9.13 25.90 -2.75
N PHE A 157 -9.47 26.19 -1.49
CA PHE A 157 -10.21 25.28 -0.62
C PHE A 157 -11.51 24.74 -1.24
N MET A 158 -12.31 25.61 -1.86
CA MET A 158 -13.56 25.17 -2.50
C MET A 158 -13.32 24.26 -3.71
N LYS A 159 -12.27 24.52 -4.51
CA LYS A 159 -11.87 23.64 -5.62
C LYS A 159 -11.42 22.27 -5.11
N VAL A 160 -10.74 22.23 -3.96
CA VAL A 160 -10.39 20.98 -3.28
C VAL A 160 -11.63 20.20 -2.87
N ILE A 161 -12.62 20.86 -2.25
CA ILE A 161 -13.89 20.22 -1.86
C ILE A 161 -14.58 19.61 -3.08
N GLU A 162 -14.69 20.36 -4.18
CA GLU A 162 -15.31 19.87 -5.42
C GLU A 162 -14.58 18.67 -6.01
N ALA A 163 -13.25 18.71 -6.06
CA ALA A 163 -12.46 17.60 -6.56
C ALA A 163 -12.55 16.34 -5.67
N VAL A 164 -12.64 16.50 -4.34
CA VAL A 164 -12.91 15.36 -3.44
C VAL A 164 -14.28 14.76 -3.72
N LYS A 165 -15.31 15.61 -3.87
CA LYS A 165 -16.68 15.18 -4.18
C LYS A 165 -16.72 14.36 -5.46
N GLU A 166 -16.10 14.85 -6.52
CA GLU A 166 -16.02 14.12 -7.78
C GLU A 166 -15.24 12.81 -7.68
N THR A 167 -14.07 12.82 -7.03
CA THR A 167 -13.23 11.62 -6.89
C THR A 167 -13.97 10.50 -6.15
N ALA A 168 -14.85 10.86 -5.21
CA ALA A 168 -15.70 9.93 -4.47
C ALA A 168 -17.05 9.62 -5.14
N GLY A 169 -17.34 10.22 -6.30
CA GLY A 169 -18.60 10.06 -7.03
C GLY A 169 -19.80 10.61 -6.27
N PHE A 170 -19.71 11.87 -5.83
CA PHE A 170 -20.81 12.57 -5.17
C PHE A 170 -21.95 12.85 -6.15
N ASP A 171 -23.14 12.45 -5.76
CA ASP A 171 -24.41 12.72 -6.44
C ASP A 171 -25.08 13.92 -5.75
N LYS A 172 -25.31 14.99 -6.53
CA LYS A 172 -25.93 16.22 -6.03
C LYS A 172 -27.42 16.05 -5.77
N ASP A 173 -28.10 15.20 -6.53
CA ASP A 173 -29.56 15.05 -6.46
C ASP A 173 -29.94 14.27 -5.20
N ASN A 174 -29.17 13.22 -4.91
CA ASN A 174 -29.39 12.36 -3.74
C ASN A 174 -28.52 12.75 -2.53
N ASN A 175 -27.72 13.82 -2.63
CA ASN A 175 -26.77 14.27 -1.60
C ASN A 175 -25.93 13.12 -0.98
N SER A 176 -25.48 12.20 -1.82
CA SER A 176 -24.83 10.95 -1.39
C SER A 176 -23.58 10.65 -2.20
N TYR A 177 -22.71 9.79 -1.67
CA TYR A 177 -21.48 9.39 -2.35
C TYR A 177 -21.57 7.97 -2.88
N LYS A 178 -21.06 7.72 -4.09
CA LYS A 178 -20.82 6.36 -4.58
C LYS A 178 -19.77 5.63 -3.71
N ILE A 179 -18.72 6.33 -3.28
CA ILE A 179 -17.66 5.77 -2.43
C ILE A 179 -17.39 6.71 -1.23
N PRO A 180 -18.28 6.76 -0.22
CA PRO A 180 -18.16 7.69 0.90
C PRO A 180 -16.87 7.50 1.71
N SER A 181 -16.39 6.26 1.83
CA SER A 181 -15.13 5.98 2.53
C SER A 181 -13.90 6.60 1.85
N LEU A 182 -13.95 6.82 0.52
CA LEU A 182 -12.87 7.44 -0.24
C LEU A 182 -12.78 8.93 0.05
N ALA A 183 -13.92 9.63 0.11
CA ALA A 183 -13.97 11.05 0.47
C ALA A 183 -13.30 11.31 1.84
N LEU A 184 -13.66 10.51 2.84
CA LEU A 184 -13.06 10.59 4.18
C LEU A 184 -11.56 10.26 4.17
N LYS A 185 -11.15 9.23 3.43
CA LYS A 185 -9.73 8.84 3.32
C LYS A 185 -8.90 9.93 2.65
N ILE A 186 -9.42 10.61 1.62
CA ILE A 186 -8.73 11.72 0.96
C ILE A 186 -8.59 12.89 1.93
N GLY A 187 -9.65 13.27 2.64
CA GLY A 187 -9.59 14.36 3.64
C GLY A 187 -8.51 14.15 4.70
N HIS A 188 -8.49 12.97 5.33
CA HIS A 188 -7.44 12.64 6.31
C HIS A 188 -6.03 12.65 5.69
N SER A 189 -5.90 12.21 4.44
CA SER A 189 -4.59 12.19 3.76
C SER A 189 -4.14 13.61 3.40
N LEU A 190 -5.04 14.50 2.99
CA LEU A 190 -4.77 15.92 2.72
C LEU A 190 -4.34 16.66 3.98
N LEU A 191 -5.00 16.42 5.11
CA LEU A 191 -4.57 16.99 6.39
C LEU A 191 -3.13 16.56 6.70
N LYS A 192 -2.81 15.27 6.51
CA LYS A 192 -1.44 14.78 6.71
C LYS A 192 -0.44 15.40 5.72
N VAL A 193 -0.83 15.65 4.48
CA VAL A 193 0.01 16.35 3.49
C VAL A 193 0.24 17.80 3.91
N SER A 194 -0.78 18.51 4.39
CA SER A 194 -0.62 19.88 4.89
C SER A 194 0.39 19.95 6.03
N ASP A 195 0.40 18.96 6.93
CA ASP A 195 1.42 18.87 7.99
C ASP A 195 2.82 18.63 7.43
N ILE A 196 2.96 17.75 6.43
CA ILE A 196 4.26 17.47 5.80
C ILE A 196 4.81 18.73 5.12
N ILE A 197 3.96 19.44 4.37
CA ILE A 197 4.34 20.68 3.70
C ILE A 197 4.73 21.75 4.73
N ARG A 198 3.94 21.93 5.79
CA ARG A 198 4.25 22.85 6.89
C ARG A 198 5.59 22.52 7.56
N CYS A 199 5.87 21.25 7.85
CA CYS A 199 7.16 20.83 8.41
C CYS A 199 8.33 21.17 7.48
N HIS A 200 8.20 20.93 6.18
CA HIS A 200 9.25 21.32 5.22
C HIS A 200 9.42 22.83 5.12
N ALA A 201 8.33 23.58 5.14
CA ALA A 201 8.36 25.03 5.12
C ALA A 201 9.07 25.60 6.36
N LEU A 202 8.81 25.03 7.55
CA LEU A 202 9.52 25.35 8.80
C LEU A 202 11.02 25.07 8.69
N MET A 203 11.41 23.90 8.17
CA MET A 203 12.82 23.55 7.98
C MET A 203 13.53 24.46 6.96
N ALA A 204 12.79 24.98 5.97
CA ALA A 204 13.31 25.86 4.93
C ALA A 204 13.21 27.36 5.26
N GLY A 205 12.54 27.75 6.36
CA GLY A 205 12.27 29.14 6.70
C GLY A 205 11.30 29.85 5.75
N ASN A 206 10.38 29.12 5.10
CA ASN A 206 9.40 29.68 4.17
C ASN A 206 8.11 30.09 4.92
N GLU A 207 8.09 31.32 5.40
CA GLU A 207 6.98 31.90 6.18
C GLU A 207 5.64 31.91 5.43
N ASP A 208 5.63 32.14 4.12
CA ASP A 208 4.40 32.20 3.34
C ASP A 208 3.73 30.82 3.27
N LEU A 209 4.53 29.78 3.04
CA LEU A 209 4.04 28.41 2.97
C LEU A 209 3.61 27.87 4.34
N ILE A 210 4.26 28.30 5.43
CA ILE A 210 3.83 28.02 6.81
C ILE A 210 2.43 28.60 7.05
N LYS A 211 2.27 29.90 6.83
CA LYS A 211 0.98 30.61 7.03
C LYS A 211 -0.13 30.03 6.17
N SER A 212 0.18 29.74 4.90
CA SER A 212 -0.76 29.13 3.96
C SER A 212 -1.24 27.75 4.46
N SER A 213 -0.29 26.89 4.88
CA SER A 213 -0.61 25.55 5.40
C SER A 213 -1.45 25.62 6.68
N GLU A 214 -1.12 26.51 7.61
CA GLU A 214 -1.90 26.70 8.85
C GLU A 214 -3.31 27.24 8.59
N ALA A 215 -3.44 28.18 7.66
CA ALA A 215 -4.74 28.70 7.25
C ALA A 215 -5.61 27.60 6.63
N PHE A 216 -5.03 26.74 5.78
CA PHE A 216 -5.73 25.58 5.24
C PHE A 216 -6.15 24.60 6.33
N GLN A 217 -5.30 24.33 7.31
CA GLN A 217 -5.63 23.46 8.45
C GLN A 217 -6.78 24.02 9.29
N LYS A 218 -6.82 25.35 9.51
CA LYS A 218 -7.95 26.02 10.18
C LYS A 218 -9.23 25.89 9.38
N LEU A 219 -9.18 26.12 8.06
CA LEU A 219 -10.33 25.91 7.17
C LEU A 219 -10.81 24.46 7.20
N TYR A 220 -9.89 23.50 7.16
CA TYR A 220 -10.20 22.08 7.27
C TYR A 220 -10.95 21.79 8.59
N GLN A 221 -10.41 22.22 9.72
CA GLN A 221 -11.04 21.99 11.03
C GLN A 221 -12.43 22.63 11.14
N ALA A 222 -12.60 23.84 10.62
CA ALA A 222 -13.85 24.58 10.73
C ALA A 222 -14.92 24.11 9.73
N LYS A 223 -14.54 23.72 8.52
CA LYS A 223 -15.46 23.60 7.37
C LYS A 223 -15.47 22.25 6.68
N TRP A 224 -14.47 21.38 6.90
CA TRP A 224 -14.41 20.10 6.19
C TRP A 224 -15.60 19.18 6.51
N SER A 225 -16.05 19.20 7.77
CA SER A 225 -17.20 18.40 8.18
C SER A 225 -18.49 18.83 7.49
N GLU A 226 -18.72 20.13 7.36
CA GLU A 226 -19.87 20.72 6.68
C GLU A 226 -19.96 20.26 5.21
N TYR A 227 -18.83 20.25 4.50
CA TYR A 227 -18.84 19.96 3.06
C TYR A 227 -18.69 18.48 2.69
N ILE A 228 -17.97 17.70 3.50
CA ILE A 228 -17.62 16.30 3.19
C ILE A 228 -18.15 15.34 4.26
N SER A 229 -17.75 15.56 5.52
CA SER A 229 -17.96 14.56 6.57
C SER A 229 -19.38 14.51 7.15
N HIS A 230 -20.30 15.40 6.78
CA HIS A 230 -21.71 15.28 7.19
C HIS A 230 -22.44 14.22 6.37
N CYS A 231 -22.26 14.22 5.04
CA CYS A 231 -23.00 13.34 4.13
C CYS A 231 -22.34 11.96 3.96
N ALA A 232 -21.03 11.85 4.16
CA ALA A 232 -20.33 10.57 3.99
C ALA A 232 -20.68 9.51 5.06
N PRO A 233 -20.73 9.83 6.37
CA PRO A 233 -21.14 8.88 7.41
C PRO A 233 -22.61 8.49 7.32
N SER A 234 -23.52 9.42 6.99
CA SER A 234 -24.94 9.11 6.79
C SER A 234 -25.13 8.17 5.59
N THR A 235 -24.47 8.44 4.46
CA THR A 235 -24.47 7.50 3.32
C THR A 235 -23.96 6.12 3.74
N ILE A 236 -22.92 6.03 4.60
CA ILE A 236 -22.42 4.74 5.10
C ILE A 236 -23.42 4.05 6.02
N SER A 237 -24.09 4.78 6.92
CA SER A 237 -25.12 4.20 7.79
C SER A 237 -26.31 3.71 6.99
N ASP A 238 -26.76 4.48 6.01
CA ASP A 238 -27.93 4.16 5.18
C ASP A 238 -27.62 2.94 4.29
N LEU A 239 -26.43 2.89 3.69
CA LEU A 239 -25.98 1.71 2.94
C LEU A 239 -25.87 0.45 3.82
N LYS A 240 -25.52 0.61 5.10
CA LYS A 240 -25.49 -0.53 6.04
C LYS A 240 -26.88 -0.93 6.49
N TYR A 241 -27.76 0.04 6.75
CA TYR A 241 -29.13 -0.19 7.20
C TYR A 241 -29.98 -0.84 6.10
N ASN A 242 -29.86 -0.34 4.87
CA ASN A 242 -30.58 -0.87 3.72
C ASN A 242 -29.98 -2.15 3.14
N LYS A 243 -28.82 -2.59 3.65
CA LYS A 243 -28.25 -3.87 3.26
C LYS A 243 -29.06 -4.97 3.96
N PRO A 244 -29.80 -5.81 3.23
CA PRO A 244 -30.54 -6.89 3.86
C PRO A 244 -29.57 -7.80 4.60
N ASP A 245 -29.92 -8.15 5.85
CA ASP A 245 -29.21 -9.15 6.63
C ASP A 245 -29.42 -10.53 5.98
N SER A 246 -28.62 -10.82 4.95
CA SER A 246 -28.56 -12.12 4.33
C SER A 246 -27.74 -13.04 5.22
N LEU A 247 -28.43 -13.66 6.20
CA LEU A 247 -27.88 -14.79 6.91
C LEU A 247 -27.88 -16.00 5.97
N PRO A 248 -26.76 -16.75 5.87
CA PRO A 248 -26.74 -17.97 5.11
C PRO A 248 -27.72 -18.98 5.72
N LEU A 249 -28.42 -19.72 4.87
CA LEU A 249 -29.30 -20.80 5.29
C LEU A 249 -28.50 -21.88 6.02
N THR A 250 -29.11 -22.48 7.05
CA THR A 250 -28.46 -23.56 7.82
C THR A 250 -28.03 -24.71 6.92
N GLU A 251 -28.82 -25.03 5.89
CA GLU A 251 -28.53 -26.05 4.89
C GLU A 251 -27.26 -25.72 4.12
N ASP A 252 -27.04 -24.45 3.77
CA ASP A 252 -25.86 -24.02 3.02
C ASP A 252 -24.61 -23.99 3.90
N ILE A 253 -24.73 -23.63 5.18
CA ILE A 253 -23.65 -23.77 6.15
C ILE A 253 -23.25 -25.24 6.28
N GLN A 254 -24.22 -26.16 6.42
CA GLN A 254 -23.96 -27.59 6.50
C GLN A 254 -23.30 -28.12 5.22
N LYS A 255 -23.75 -27.70 4.04
CA LYS A 255 -23.12 -28.08 2.76
C LYS A 255 -21.68 -27.59 2.68
N LEU A 256 -21.42 -26.35 3.10
CA LEU A 256 -20.07 -25.78 3.13
C LEU A 256 -19.14 -26.57 4.06
N HIS A 257 -19.59 -26.88 5.29
CA HIS A 257 -18.82 -27.69 6.23
C HIS A 257 -18.51 -29.09 5.67
N LYS A 258 -19.53 -29.80 5.16
CA LYS A 258 -19.36 -31.12 4.53
C LYS A 258 -18.40 -31.07 3.33
N HIS A 259 -18.47 -30.02 2.52
CA HIS A 259 -17.57 -29.83 1.39
C HIS A 259 -16.12 -29.62 1.87
N LEU A 260 -15.91 -28.76 2.87
CA LEU A 260 -14.58 -28.48 3.42
C LEU A 260 -13.97 -29.68 4.13
N ASP A 261 -14.78 -30.51 4.81
CA ASP A 261 -14.31 -31.75 5.42
C ASP A 261 -13.79 -32.72 4.35
N LYS A 262 -14.60 -33.01 3.33
CA LYS A 262 -14.19 -33.84 2.19
C LYS A 262 -12.95 -33.28 1.49
N ARG A 263 -12.90 -31.97 1.26
CA ARG A 263 -11.77 -31.32 0.60
C ARG A 263 -10.50 -31.42 1.45
N ALA A 264 -10.62 -31.31 2.77
CA ALA A 264 -9.49 -31.42 3.69
C ALA A 264 -8.93 -32.85 3.75
N GLU A 265 -9.82 -33.85 3.74
CA GLU A 265 -9.42 -35.27 3.67
C GLU A 265 -8.67 -35.57 2.37
N LEU A 266 -9.23 -35.15 1.23
CA LEU A 266 -8.60 -35.33 -0.08
C LEU A 266 -7.25 -34.62 -0.15
N ALA A 267 -7.18 -33.34 0.22
CA ALA A 267 -5.94 -32.57 0.17
C ALA A 267 -4.86 -33.15 1.11
N ASN A 268 -5.26 -33.69 2.27
CA ASN A 268 -4.33 -34.40 3.16
C ASN A 268 -3.79 -35.68 2.50
N ALA A 269 -4.66 -36.48 1.90
CA ALA A 269 -4.25 -37.73 1.24
C ALA A 269 -3.35 -37.46 0.03
N GLU A 270 -3.68 -36.45 -0.78
CA GLU A 270 -2.89 -36.02 -1.94
C GLU A 270 -1.49 -35.54 -1.53
N LEU A 271 -1.38 -34.71 -0.49
CA LEU A 271 -0.08 -34.23 -0.01
C LEU A 271 0.76 -35.33 0.65
N LYS A 272 0.12 -36.30 1.33
CA LYS A 272 0.82 -37.49 1.86
C LYS A 272 1.37 -38.35 0.74
N LYS A 273 0.63 -38.50 -0.35
CA LYS A 273 1.03 -39.30 -1.52
C LYS A 273 2.14 -38.63 -2.31
N GLU A 274 2.02 -37.33 -2.57
CA GLU A 274 2.95 -36.60 -3.40
C GLU A 274 3.11 -35.15 -2.93
N ALA A 275 4.34 -34.76 -2.61
CA ALA A 275 4.68 -33.43 -2.13
C ALA A 275 4.86 -32.44 -3.29
N THR A 276 3.76 -31.98 -3.85
CA THR A 276 3.75 -30.95 -4.90
C THR A 276 3.31 -29.59 -4.37
N VAL A 277 3.73 -28.53 -5.05
CA VAL A 277 3.26 -27.15 -4.80
C VAL A 277 1.74 -27.07 -4.80
N GLN A 278 1.08 -27.76 -5.75
CA GLN A 278 -0.37 -27.76 -5.88
C GLN A 278 -1.06 -28.44 -4.70
N ASN A 279 -0.59 -29.62 -4.30
CA ASN A 279 -1.16 -30.36 -3.16
C ASN A 279 -0.95 -29.60 -1.85
N TYR A 280 0.23 -28.99 -1.67
CA TYR A 280 0.54 -28.14 -0.52
C TYR A 280 -0.40 -26.94 -0.46
N SER A 281 -0.58 -26.24 -1.59
CA SER A 281 -1.46 -25.08 -1.70
C SER A 281 -2.92 -25.45 -1.43
N SER A 282 -3.37 -26.61 -1.91
CA SER A 282 -4.72 -27.15 -1.70
C SER A 282 -4.98 -27.41 -0.21
N LEU A 283 -4.04 -28.07 0.48
CA LEU A 283 -4.17 -28.35 1.91
C LEU A 283 -4.08 -27.06 2.74
N ALA A 284 -3.15 -26.16 2.40
CA ALA A 284 -2.98 -24.87 3.07
C ALA A 284 -4.25 -24.02 3.02
N ASN A 285 -4.82 -23.81 1.83
CA ASN A 285 -6.04 -23.02 1.67
C ASN A 285 -7.22 -23.66 2.39
N THR A 286 -7.42 -24.97 2.23
CA THR A 286 -8.54 -25.68 2.87
C THR A 286 -8.44 -25.62 4.40
N THR A 287 -7.24 -25.85 4.94
CA THR A 287 -6.99 -25.82 6.39
C THR A 287 -7.16 -24.42 6.95
N LEU A 288 -6.63 -23.40 6.25
CA LEU A 288 -6.82 -21.99 6.60
C LEU A 288 -8.30 -21.61 6.63
N THR A 289 -9.07 -21.99 5.60
CA THR A 289 -10.52 -21.72 5.54
C THR A 289 -11.26 -22.39 6.70
N LYS A 290 -10.96 -23.66 7.00
CA LYS A 290 -11.58 -24.38 8.13
C LYS A 290 -11.30 -23.68 9.46
N ILE A 291 -10.05 -23.28 9.71
CA ILE A 291 -9.68 -22.58 10.95
C ILE A 291 -10.38 -21.23 11.08
N VAL A 292 -10.44 -20.46 9.99
CA VAL A 292 -11.11 -19.15 9.92
C VAL A 292 -12.60 -19.28 10.25
N LEU A 293 -13.29 -20.25 9.63
CA LEU A 293 -14.71 -20.50 9.86
C LEU A 293 -14.98 -20.98 11.29
N PHE A 294 -14.20 -21.95 11.77
CA PHE A 294 -14.35 -22.52 13.10
C PHE A 294 -14.16 -21.48 14.21
N ASN A 295 -13.15 -20.62 14.08
CA ASN A 295 -12.86 -19.59 15.08
C ASN A 295 -13.63 -18.28 14.86
N ARG A 296 -14.38 -18.14 13.75
CA ARG A 296 -15.04 -16.90 13.31
C ARG A 296 -14.08 -15.69 13.31
N ARG A 297 -12.83 -15.90 12.88
CA ARG A 297 -11.75 -14.88 12.91
C ARG A 297 -11.56 -14.20 11.57
N CYS A 298 -10.91 -13.03 11.59
CA CYS A 298 -10.49 -12.39 10.36
C CYS A 298 -9.42 -13.24 9.66
N MET A 299 -9.60 -13.53 8.36
CA MET A 299 -8.63 -14.28 7.55
C MET A 299 -7.20 -13.72 7.67
N GLY A 300 -7.06 -12.39 7.74
CA GLY A 300 -5.78 -11.71 7.88
C GLY A 300 -5.02 -11.98 9.20
N GLU A 301 -5.67 -12.51 10.23
CA GLU A 301 -5.04 -12.86 11.50
C GLU A 301 -4.45 -14.27 11.44
N VAL A 302 -5.25 -15.23 10.96
CA VAL A 302 -4.87 -16.64 10.86
C VAL A 302 -3.82 -16.86 9.76
N SER A 303 -3.97 -16.22 8.61
CA SER A 303 -3.00 -16.29 7.50
C SER A 303 -1.60 -15.80 7.88
N LYS A 304 -1.54 -14.75 8.72
CA LYS A 304 -0.28 -14.17 9.22
C LYS A 304 0.34 -14.93 10.38
N MET A 305 -0.26 -16.03 10.82
CA MET A 305 0.30 -16.88 11.88
C MET A 305 1.72 -17.29 11.51
N LYS A 306 2.68 -17.05 12.41
CA LYS A 306 4.06 -17.46 12.19
C LYS A 306 4.24 -18.93 12.60
N LEU A 307 5.19 -19.61 11.97
CA LEU A 307 5.52 -21.00 12.27
C LEU A 307 5.83 -21.20 13.77
N ARG A 308 6.62 -20.28 14.35
CA ARG A 308 6.93 -20.28 15.79
C ARG A 308 5.69 -20.22 16.69
N ASN A 309 4.62 -19.52 16.28
CA ASN A 309 3.40 -19.44 17.09
C ASN A 309 2.76 -20.82 17.25
N PHE A 310 2.84 -21.65 16.22
CA PHE A 310 2.37 -23.02 16.31
C PHE A 310 3.39 -23.89 17.05
N LEU A 311 4.68 -23.87 16.69
CA LEU A 311 5.68 -24.76 17.28
C LEU A 311 5.92 -24.53 18.79
N GLU A 312 5.89 -23.28 19.23
CA GLU A 312 6.13 -22.88 20.64
C GLU A 312 4.81 -22.73 21.42
N ARG A 313 3.70 -23.27 20.90
CA ARG A 313 2.40 -23.13 21.55
C ARG A 313 2.39 -23.83 22.91
N ASP A 314 1.62 -23.26 23.82
CA ASP A 314 1.44 -23.85 25.14
C ASP A 314 0.65 -25.15 25.02
N HIS A 315 1.25 -26.22 25.51
CA HIS A 315 0.63 -27.55 25.59
C HIS A 315 0.11 -27.85 26.99
N SER A 316 0.35 -26.95 27.96
CA SER A 316 -0.21 -27.10 29.29
C SER A 316 -1.69 -26.75 29.26
N ASN A 317 -2.52 -27.68 29.73
CA ASN A 317 -3.92 -27.40 30.02
C ASN A 317 -3.98 -26.71 31.39
N THR A 318 -3.40 -25.51 31.51
CA THR A 318 -3.45 -24.70 32.74
C THR A 318 -4.85 -24.09 32.90
N HIS A 319 -5.82 -24.96 33.12
CA HIS A 319 -7.19 -24.62 33.50
C HIS A 319 -7.53 -25.08 34.92
N GLU A 320 -6.57 -25.72 35.62
CA GLU A 320 -6.70 -26.02 37.05
C GLU A 320 -6.96 -24.72 37.82
N GLY A 321 -8.15 -24.60 38.41
CA GLY A 321 -8.57 -23.45 39.21
C GLY A 321 -9.48 -22.43 38.49
N MET A 322 -9.75 -22.58 37.19
CA MET A 322 -10.81 -21.83 36.51
C MET A 322 -12.09 -22.63 36.70
N GLY A 323 -13.14 -22.07 37.31
CA GLY A 323 -14.43 -22.74 37.57
C GLY A 323 -15.20 -23.14 36.32
N LEU A 324 -14.61 -23.98 35.48
CA LEU A 324 -15.12 -24.52 34.24
C LEU A 324 -15.97 -25.75 34.53
N SER A 325 -17.06 -25.90 33.79
CA SER A 325 -17.85 -27.12 33.79
C SER A 325 -17.05 -28.31 33.27
N GLU A 326 -17.47 -29.53 33.61
CA GLU A 326 -16.85 -30.77 33.10
C GLU A 326 -16.81 -30.81 31.57
N TYR A 327 -17.83 -30.26 30.91
CA TYR A 327 -17.90 -30.16 29.46
C TYR A 327 -16.84 -29.21 28.90
N GLU A 328 -16.68 -28.03 29.49
CA GLU A 328 -15.66 -27.05 29.09
C GLU A 328 -14.24 -27.59 29.33
N GLN A 329 -14.01 -28.30 30.44
CA GLN A 329 -12.73 -28.96 30.70
C GLN A 329 -12.41 -30.00 29.62
N LYS A 330 -13.40 -30.80 29.21
CA LYS A 330 -13.24 -31.75 28.08
C LYS A 330 -12.92 -31.02 26.77
N LEU A 331 -13.57 -29.88 26.48
CA LEU A 331 -13.27 -29.10 25.29
C LEU A 331 -11.87 -28.48 25.33
N CYS A 332 -11.44 -27.97 26.47
CA CYS A 332 -10.07 -27.46 26.67
C CYS A 332 -9.03 -28.55 26.41
N ASN A 333 -9.31 -29.79 26.81
CA ASN A 333 -8.42 -30.92 26.54
C ASN A 333 -8.46 -31.41 25.08
N TYR A 334 -9.56 -31.14 24.35
CA TYR A 334 -9.75 -31.57 22.96
C TYR A 334 -9.10 -30.62 21.95
N PHE A 335 -9.18 -29.30 22.18
CA PHE A 335 -8.64 -28.30 21.25
C PHE A 335 -7.20 -27.90 21.60
N GLU A 336 -6.33 -27.86 20.58
CA GLU A 336 -5.04 -27.19 20.73
C GLU A 336 -5.22 -25.67 20.60
N ARG A 337 -4.56 -24.89 21.45
CA ARG A 337 -4.64 -23.42 21.45
C ARG A 337 -3.35 -22.80 20.89
N VAL A 338 -3.50 -21.89 19.94
CA VAL A 338 -2.41 -21.05 19.43
C VAL A 338 -2.68 -19.59 19.78
N GLU A 339 -1.72 -18.92 20.41
CA GLU A 339 -1.84 -17.50 20.74
C GLU A 339 -1.22 -16.60 19.66
N LEU A 340 -2.03 -15.66 19.17
CA LEU A 340 -1.63 -14.64 18.21
C LEU A 340 -1.64 -13.25 18.86
N LYS A 341 -0.81 -12.34 18.36
CA LYS A 341 -0.76 -10.95 18.81
C LYS A 341 -1.60 -10.06 17.88
N GLU A 342 -2.62 -9.41 18.44
CA GLU A 342 -3.50 -8.48 17.71
C GLU A 342 -2.86 -7.09 17.53
N LYS A 343 -3.49 -6.24 16.71
CA LYS A 343 -3.03 -4.85 16.39
C LYS A 343 -2.84 -3.95 17.62
N ARG A 344 -3.48 -4.25 18.76
CA ARG A 344 -3.36 -3.50 20.02
C ARG A 344 -2.54 -4.24 21.09
N GLY A 345 -1.78 -5.26 20.71
CA GLY A 345 -0.98 -6.06 21.65
C GLY A 345 -1.78 -7.06 22.47
N ARG A 346 -3.10 -7.18 22.25
CA ARG A 346 -3.95 -8.20 22.88
C ARG A 346 -3.59 -9.59 22.36
N LYS A 347 -3.60 -10.57 23.26
CA LYS A 347 -3.49 -11.99 22.89
C LYS A 347 -4.83 -12.49 22.36
N VAL A 348 -4.81 -13.18 21.24
CA VAL A 348 -5.98 -13.79 20.61
C VAL A 348 -5.73 -15.28 20.47
N ALA A 349 -6.60 -16.09 21.06
CA ALA A 349 -6.54 -17.54 20.94
C ALA A 349 -7.19 -18.00 19.62
N VAL A 350 -6.50 -18.89 18.92
CA VAL A 350 -7.02 -19.69 17.82
C VAL A 350 -7.08 -21.14 18.30
N LEU A 351 -8.27 -21.71 18.31
CA LEU A 351 -8.52 -23.11 18.65
C LEU A 351 -8.41 -23.98 17.40
N LEU A 352 -7.76 -25.12 17.55
CA LEU A 352 -7.51 -26.08 16.48
C LEU A 352 -8.09 -27.42 16.87
N THR A 353 -8.88 -28.02 15.98
CA THR A 353 -9.32 -29.41 16.13
C THR A 353 -8.12 -30.35 15.89
N PRO A 354 -8.17 -31.61 16.37
CA PRO A 354 -7.14 -32.60 16.08
C PRO A 354 -6.84 -32.78 14.59
N GLU A 355 -7.86 -32.71 13.73
CA GLU A 355 -7.70 -32.80 12.28
C GLU A 355 -6.96 -31.59 11.70
N MET A 356 -7.29 -30.37 12.18
CA MET A 356 -6.58 -29.15 11.78
C MET A 356 -5.12 -29.23 12.21
N SER A 357 -4.84 -29.61 13.47
CA SER A 357 -3.47 -29.74 13.97
C SER A 357 -2.68 -30.81 13.21
N THR A 358 -3.32 -31.91 12.81
CA THR A 358 -2.70 -32.96 11.99
C THR A 358 -2.35 -32.45 10.59
N ALA A 359 -3.27 -31.72 9.94
CA ALA A 359 -3.03 -31.10 8.65
C ALA A 359 -1.87 -30.09 8.70
N LEU A 360 -1.84 -29.25 9.74
CA LEU A 360 -0.75 -28.29 9.95
C LEU A 360 0.60 -28.98 10.17
N LYS A 361 0.65 -30.05 10.98
CA LYS A 361 1.87 -30.85 11.18
C LYS A 361 2.36 -31.45 9.86
N LEU A 362 1.46 -31.97 9.02
CA LEU A 362 1.80 -32.49 7.69
C LEU A 362 2.35 -31.39 6.77
N MET A 363 1.70 -30.22 6.74
CA MET A 363 2.20 -29.07 5.96
C MET A 363 3.61 -28.68 6.40
N ILE A 364 3.85 -28.55 7.71
CA ILE A 364 5.18 -28.21 8.23
C ILE A 364 6.22 -29.24 7.79
N ALA A 365 5.90 -30.54 7.88
CA ALA A 365 6.81 -31.61 7.48
C ALA A 365 7.14 -31.59 5.97
N LYS A 366 6.17 -31.26 5.11
CA LYS A 366 6.32 -31.24 3.65
C LYS A 366 6.74 -29.87 3.08
N ARG A 367 6.87 -28.85 3.92
CA ARG A 367 7.15 -27.46 3.56
C ARG A 367 8.35 -27.29 2.63
N LYS A 368 9.50 -27.86 3.01
CA LYS A 368 10.75 -27.74 2.25
C LYS A 368 10.70 -28.48 0.91
N GLU A 369 10.13 -29.69 0.91
CA GLU A 369 9.92 -30.51 -0.29
C GLU A 369 9.01 -29.81 -1.30
N CYS A 370 8.00 -29.07 -0.82
CA CYS A 370 7.08 -28.30 -1.66
C CYS A 370 7.61 -26.92 -2.06
N GLY A 371 8.91 -26.62 -1.85
CA GLY A 371 9.55 -25.41 -2.35
C GLY A 371 9.27 -24.13 -1.54
N VAL A 372 8.83 -24.25 -0.28
CA VAL A 372 8.73 -23.07 0.59
C VAL A 372 10.12 -22.67 1.10
N PRO A 373 10.55 -21.40 0.93
CA PRO A 373 11.87 -20.94 1.38
C PRO A 373 12.04 -21.02 2.90
N ASP A 374 13.26 -21.32 3.36
CA ASP A 374 13.61 -21.43 4.79
C ASP A 374 13.47 -20.06 5.50
N GLU A 375 13.60 -18.94 4.77
CA GLU A 375 13.41 -17.58 5.29
C GLU A 375 11.92 -17.22 5.49
N ASN A 376 10.99 -17.99 4.92
CA ASN A 376 9.57 -17.71 5.08
C ASN A 376 9.10 -18.15 6.48
N GLN A 377 8.78 -17.17 7.32
CA GLN A 377 8.36 -17.39 8.71
C GLN A 377 6.88 -17.74 8.91
N TYR A 378 6.05 -17.72 7.86
CA TYR A 378 4.59 -17.90 7.98
C TYR A 378 4.19 -19.38 7.98
N LEU A 379 3.24 -19.78 8.81
CA LEU A 379 2.70 -21.13 8.81
C LEU A 379 2.03 -21.45 7.47
N PHE A 380 1.13 -20.56 7.02
CA PHE A 380 0.45 -20.63 5.72
C PHE A 380 1.27 -19.95 4.61
N ALA A 381 2.51 -20.39 4.41
CA ALA A 381 3.39 -19.82 3.40
C ALA A 381 3.03 -20.23 1.97
N VAL A 382 3.23 -19.31 1.03
CA VAL A 382 3.13 -19.59 -0.40
C VAL A 382 4.47 -20.17 -0.89
N PRO A 383 4.49 -21.35 -1.53
CA PRO A 383 5.70 -21.90 -2.15
C PRO A 383 6.42 -20.91 -3.07
N HIS A 384 7.75 -21.00 -3.09
CA HIS A 384 8.65 -20.15 -3.88
C HIS A 384 8.56 -18.64 -3.57
N CYS A 385 7.84 -18.23 -2.53
CA CYS A 385 7.59 -16.84 -2.16
C CYS A 385 7.86 -16.61 -0.67
N LEU A 386 8.15 -15.36 -0.29
CA LEU A 386 8.26 -14.93 1.11
C LEU A 386 6.92 -14.37 1.66
N THR A 387 5.81 -14.79 1.06
CA THR A 387 4.45 -14.35 1.38
C THR A 387 3.64 -15.48 2.02
N TYR A 388 2.43 -15.16 2.42
CA TYR A 388 1.43 -16.09 2.98
C TYR A 388 0.15 -16.03 2.15
N TYR A 389 -0.69 -17.05 2.31
CA TYR A 389 -2.02 -17.14 1.68
C TYR A 389 -3.01 -16.12 2.19
#